data_AF-W2R696-F1
#
_entry.id   AF-W2R696-F1
#
_cell.length_a   1.000
_cell.length_b   1.000
_cell.length_c   1.000
_cell.angle_alpha   90.00
_cell.angle_beta   90.00
_cell.angle_gamma   90.00
#
_symmetry.space_group_name_H-M   'P 1'
#
loop_
_entity.id
_entity.type
_entity.pdbx_description
1 polymer ?
#
loop_
_entity_poly.entity_id
_entity_poly.type
_entity_poly.pdbx_seq_one_letter_code
_entity_poly.pdbx_strand_id
1 'polypeptide(L)'
;MFLGINVEVSQWNTEGTACSLLIYDNPLTEFVELPPSAYGVLWYSNVLCGVLRGALEMVQMRVEAQFVKDVLQGDEVSEIRLELKGMIEEAMGDEYKED
;
A
#
# COMPACT_ATOMS: atom_id res chain seq x y z
N MET A 1 1.36 -16.63 -1.77
CA MET A 1 1.77 -15.36 -1.14
C MET A 1 3.11 -14.95 -1.76
N PHE A 2 3.36 -13.66 -2.01
CA PHE A 2 4.42 -13.23 -2.96
C PHE A 2 5.83 -13.05 -2.36
N LEU A 3 5.96 -12.41 -1.20
CA LEU A 3 7.27 -12.00 -0.65
C LEU A 3 7.78 -12.87 0.50
N GLY A 4 6.98 -13.81 1.02
CA GLY A 4 7.39 -14.69 2.12
C GLY A 4 7.58 -14.00 3.48
N ILE A 5 7.03 -12.80 3.66
CA ILE A 5 7.17 -11.99 4.87
C ILE A 5 5.91 -12.01 5.73
N ASN A 6 6.07 -11.70 7.02
CA ASN A 6 4.96 -11.37 7.91
C ASN A 6 4.86 -9.85 8.05
N VAL A 7 3.65 -9.33 7.98
CA VAL A 7 3.34 -7.90 8.11
C VAL A 7 2.42 -7.73 9.32
N GLU A 8 2.72 -6.75 10.17
CA GLU A 8 1.84 -6.37 11.28
C GLU A 8 0.89 -5.28 10.82
N VAL A 9 -0.40 -5.42 11.16
CA VAL A 9 -1.42 -4.40 10.90
C VAL A 9 -1.71 -3.66 12.21
N SER A 10 -1.51 -2.35 12.22
CA SER A 10 -1.67 -1.53 13.42
C SER A 10 -2.25 -0.14 13.10
N GLN A 11 -2.32 0.73 14.11
CA GLN A 11 -2.67 2.15 13.97
C GLN A 11 -3.96 2.42 13.19
N TRP A 12 -5.02 1.67 13.46
CA TRP A 12 -6.33 1.93 12.89
C TRP A 12 -6.84 3.32 13.27
N ASN A 13 -7.43 4.05 12.33
CA ASN A 13 -8.21 5.24 12.67
C ASN A 13 -9.54 4.84 13.33
N THR A 14 -10.19 5.83 13.95
CA THR A 14 -11.47 5.65 14.65
C THR A 14 -12.57 5.13 13.72
N GLU A 15 -12.54 5.54 12.44
CA GLU A 15 -13.53 5.16 11.43
C GLU A 15 -13.31 3.75 10.87
N GLY A 16 -12.16 3.10 11.17
CA GLY A 16 -11.82 1.78 10.65
C GLY A 16 -11.55 1.76 9.15
N THR A 17 -11.32 2.92 8.52
CA THR A 17 -11.06 3.06 7.08
C THR A 17 -9.57 3.11 6.75
N ALA A 18 -8.69 3.33 7.72
CA ALA A 18 -7.26 3.43 7.51
C ALA A 18 -6.46 2.67 8.57
N CYS A 19 -5.39 2.00 8.14
CA CYS A 19 -4.46 1.29 9.00
C CYS A 19 -3.02 1.44 8.49
N SER A 20 -2.06 1.04 9.32
CA SER A 20 -0.65 0.98 8.95
C SER A 20 -0.20 -0.48 8.81
N LEU A 21 0.49 -0.77 7.71
CA LEU A 21 1.16 -2.04 7.45
C LEU A 21 2.64 -1.87 7.82
N LEU A 22 3.06 -2.54 8.89
CA LEU A 22 4.43 -2.51 9.39
C LEU A 22 5.22 -3.69 8.82
N ILE A 23 6.29 -3.39 8.11
CA ILE A 23 7.16 -4.35 7.44
C ILE A 23 8.53 -4.30 8.12
N TYR A 24 8.79 -5.27 8.99
CA TYR A 24 10.05 -5.38 9.73
C TYR A 24 11.20 -5.94 8.91
N ASP A 25 10.87 -6.83 7.96
CA ASP A 25 11.85 -7.46 7.08
C ASP A 25 11.33 -7.36 5.64
N ASN A 26 11.95 -6.48 4.86
CA ASN A 26 11.61 -6.25 3.47
C ASN A 26 12.72 -6.83 2.56
N PRO A 27 12.47 -7.96 1.88
CA PRO A 27 13.50 -8.60 1.05
C PRO A 27 13.90 -7.75 -0.16
N LEU A 28 13.07 -6.77 -0.56
CA LEU A 28 13.39 -5.89 -1.67
C LEU A 28 14.47 -4.87 -1.33
N THR A 29 14.69 -4.58 -0.06
CA THR A 29 15.70 -3.61 0.40
C THR A 29 17.00 -4.29 0.84
N GLU A 30 17.08 -5.61 0.76
CA GLU A 30 18.29 -6.37 1.10
C GLU A 30 19.45 -5.93 0.19
N PHE A 31 20.57 -5.54 0.80
CA PHE A 31 21.77 -5.01 0.12
C PHE A 31 21.55 -3.71 -0.70
N VAL A 32 20.48 -2.97 -0.42
CA VAL A 32 20.22 -1.66 -1.05
C VAL A 32 20.70 -0.55 -0.11
N GLU A 33 21.41 0.43 -0.66
CA GLU A 33 21.73 1.70 0.01
C GLU A 33 21.34 2.85 -0.91
N LEU A 34 20.65 3.86 -0.37
CA LEU A 34 20.24 5.01 -1.16
C LEU A 34 21.37 6.04 -1.27
N PRO A 35 21.59 6.63 -2.45
CA PRO A 35 22.49 7.77 -2.55
C PRO A 35 21.89 8.98 -1.81
N PRO A 36 22.73 9.91 -1.30
CA PRO A 36 22.24 11.08 -0.56
C PRO A 36 21.19 11.92 -1.29
N SER A 37 21.25 11.96 -2.62
CA SER A 37 20.29 12.70 -3.45
C SER A 37 18.90 12.05 -3.53
N ALA A 38 18.74 10.80 -3.09
CA ALA A 38 17.48 10.07 -3.14
C ALA A 38 16.71 10.09 -1.80
N TYR A 39 17.35 10.48 -0.70
CA TYR A 39 16.68 10.61 0.59
C TYR A 39 15.53 11.64 0.53
N GLY A 40 14.39 11.30 1.14
CA GLY A 40 13.17 12.12 1.12
C GLY A 40 12.43 12.15 -0.21
N VAL A 41 12.96 11.54 -1.27
CA VAL A 41 12.38 11.56 -2.63
C VAL A 41 12.02 10.16 -3.10
N LEU A 42 12.93 9.20 -2.92
CA LEU A 42 12.76 7.84 -3.41
C LEU A 42 12.22 6.93 -2.31
N TRP A 43 11.04 6.36 -2.58
CA TRP A 43 10.50 5.23 -1.85
C TRP A 43 10.81 3.96 -2.66
N TYR A 44 11.88 3.26 -2.31
CA TYR A 44 12.44 2.20 -3.16
C TYR A 44 11.42 1.09 -3.46
N SER A 45 10.67 0.68 -2.44
CA SER A 45 9.63 -0.35 -2.55
C SER A 45 8.23 0.21 -2.88
N ASN A 46 8.10 1.41 -3.45
CA ASN A 46 6.79 2.00 -3.76
C ASN A 46 5.95 1.18 -4.76
N VAL A 47 6.56 0.23 -5.47
CA VAL A 47 5.84 -0.77 -6.25
C VAL A 47 4.81 -1.53 -5.41
N LEU A 48 5.08 -1.75 -4.11
CA LEU A 48 4.15 -2.41 -3.19
C LEU A 48 2.85 -1.61 -3.01
N CYS A 49 2.93 -0.28 -2.92
CA CYS A 49 1.77 0.60 -2.89
C CYS A 49 0.93 0.45 -4.16
N GLY A 50 1.59 0.40 -5.32
CA GLY A 50 0.92 0.17 -6.61
C GLY A 50 0.18 -1.17 -6.66
N VAL A 51 0.83 -2.25 -6.21
CA VAL A 51 0.25 -3.59 -6.14
C VAL A 51 -0.96 -3.63 -5.20
N LEU A 52 -0.84 -3.03 -4.00
CA LEU A 52 -1.95 -2.95 -3.04
C LEU A 52 -3.16 -2.24 -3.64
N ARG A 53 -2.96 -1.07 -4.24
CA ARG A 53 -4.05 -0.34 -4.90
C ARG A 53 -4.69 -1.15 -6.01
N GLY A 54 -3.89 -1.68 -6.95
CA GLY A 54 -4.41 -2.41 -8.09
C GLY A 54 -5.15 -3.69 -7.68
N ALA A 55 -4.63 -4.44 -6.70
CA ALA A 55 -5.30 -5.64 -6.21
C ALA A 55 -6.62 -5.32 -5.50
N LEU A 56 -6.68 -4.26 -4.70
CA LEU A 56 -7.90 -3.86 -3.99
C LEU A 56 -8.94 -3.22 -4.93
N GLU A 57 -8.48 -2.52 -5.97
CA GLU A 57 -9.35 -1.99 -7.03
C GLU A 57 -10.09 -3.11 -7.78
N MET A 58 -9.43 -4.25 -8.04
CA MET A 58 -10.06 -5.42 -8.67
C MET A 58 -11.16 -6.08 -7.84
N VAL A 59 -11.24 -5.77 -6.54
CA VAL A 59 -12.31 -6.19 -5.63
C VAL A 59 -13.17 -5.00 -5.19
N GLN A 60 -13.28 -4.00 -6.06
CA GLN A 60 -14.15 -2.84 -5.91
C GLN A 60 -13.83 -1.94 -4.70
N MET A 61 -12.60 -1.99 -4.18
CA MET A 61 -12.15 -1.12 -3.09
C MET A 61 -11.20 -0.06 -3.65
N ARG A 62 -11.66 1.19 -3.68
CA ARG A 62 -10.78 2.32 -4.02
C ARG A 62 -9.97 2.67 -2.78
N VAL A 63 -8.66 2.47 -2.85
CA VAL A 63 -7.76 2.73 -1.72
C VAL A 63 -6.61 3.67 -2.10
N GLU A 64 -6.05 4.32 -1.09
CA GLU A 64 -4.77 4.99 -1.13
C GLU A 64 -3.76 4.17 -0.32
N ALA A 65 -2.57 3.94 -0.88
CA ALA A 65 -1.47 3.26 -0.21
C ALA A 65 -0.21 4.10 -0.39
N GLN A 66 0.44 4.48 0.70
CA GLN A 66 1.61 5.36 0.68
C GLN A 66 2.62 4.94 1.74
N PHE A 67 3.90 4.99 1.41
CA PHE A 67 4.94 4.89 2.44
C PHE A 67 4.91 6.15 3.31
N VAL A 68 5.00 5.95 4.63
CA VAL A 68 5.17 7.01 5.62
C VAL A 68 6.48 6.90 6.39
N LYS A 69 7.09 5.71 6.41
CA LYS A 69 8.43 5.44 6.95
C LYS A 69 9.12 4.38 6.10
N ASP A 70 10.44 4.44 6.00
CA ASP A 70 11.23 3.47 5.25
C ASP A 70 12.61 3.28 5.88
N VAL A 71 13.01 2.03 6.11
CA VAL A 71 14.34 1.69 6.65
C VAL A 71 15.47 2.24 5.79
N LEU A 72 15.26 2.32 4.46
CA LEU A 72 16.24 2.93 3.55
C LEU A 72 16.35 4.45 3.70
N GLN A 73 15.42 5.10 4.39
CA GLN A 73 15.48 6.51 4.75
C GLN A 73 15.97 6.73 6.20
N GLY A 74 16.29 5.66 6.92
CA GLY A 74 16.79 5.70 8.29
C GLY A 74 15.73 5.49 9.38
N ASP A 75 14.51 5.10 9.01
CA ASP A 75 13.49 4.70 9.99
C ASP A 75 13.78 3.29 10.56
N GLU A 76 13.19 2.98 11.71
CA GLU A 76 13.35 1.66 12.36
C GLU A 76 12.58 0.54 11.63
N VAL A 77 11.49 0.90 10.94
CA VAL A 77 10.58 -0.03 10.27
C VAL A 77 9.98 0.63 9.04
N SER A 78 9.79 -0.14 7.97
CA SER A 78 9.05 0.34 6.80
C SER A 78 7.55 0.32 7.10
N GLU A 79 6.87 1.43 6.83
CA GLU A 79 5.45 1.60 7.14
C GLU A 79 4.69 2.09 5.90
N ILE A 80 3.67 1.33 5.50
CA ILE A 80 2.72 1.75 4.46
C ILE A 80 1.39 2.10 5.13
N ARG A 81 0.95 3.35 4.98
CA ARG A 81 -0.40 3.77 5.34
C ARG A 81 -1.36 3.34 4.24
N LEU A 82 -2.38 2.56 4.60
CA LEU A 82 -3.43 2.10 3.72
C LEU A 82 -4.76 2.74 4.15
N GLU A 83 -5.48 3.36 3.22
CA GLU A 83 -6.75 4.04 3.49
C GLU A 83 -7.79 3.71 2.42
N LEU A 84 -8.96 3.23 2.85
CA LEU A 84 -10.15 3.08 2.02
C LEU A 84 -10.77 4.44 1.72
N LYS A 85 -10.83 4.80 0.44
CA LYS A 85 -11.45 6.04 -0.05
C LYS A 85 -12.91 5.84 -0.47
N GLY A 86 -13.33 4.60 -0.69
CA GLY A 86 -14.71 4.26 -1.01
C GLY A 86 -14.81 2.94 -1.77
N MET A 87 -16.05 2.51 -2.01
CA MET A 87 -16.35 1.36 -2.87
C MET A 87 -16.55 1.83 -4.31
N ILE A 88 -16.13 1.01 -5.27
CA ILE A 88 -16.36 1.25 -6.68
C ILE A 88 -17.72 0.65 -7.04
N GLU A 89 -18.66 1.51 -7.44
CA GLU A 89 -19.95 1.06 -7.95
C GLU A 89 -19.76 0.42 -9.32
N GLU A 90 -20.27 -0.80 -9.50
CA GLU A 90 -20.42 -1.39 -10.83
C GLU A 90 -21.54 -0.65 -11.55
N ALA A 91 -21.17 0.17 -12.54
CA ALA A 91 -22.13 0.56 -13.56
C ALA A 91 -22.41 -0.71 -14.40
N MET A 92 -23.46 -1.47 -14.04
CA MET A 92 -24.07 -2.36 -15.03
C MET A 92 -24.44 -1.47 -16.21
N GLY A 93 -23.83 -1.71 -17.38
CA GLY A 93 -24.21 -1.00 -18.59
C GLY A 93 -25.72 -1.14 -18.78
N ASP A 94 -26.37 -0.06 -19.21
CA ASP A 94 -27.81 -0.01 -19.52
C ASP A 94 -28.28 -1.06 -20.57
N GLU A 95 -27.37 -1.93 -21.04
CA GLU A 95 -27.61 -3.04 -21.97
C GLU A 95 -28.41 -4.22 -21.36
N TYR A 96 -28.71 -4.20 -20.06
CA TYR A 96 -29.59 -5.20 -19.39
C TYR A 96 -31.02 -4.70 -19.13
N LYS A 97 -31.47 -3.63 -19.79
CA LYS A 97 -32.91 -3.34 -19.86
C LYS A 97 -33.52 -4.25 -20.92
N GLU A 98 -33.90 -5.47 -20.52
CA GLU A 98 -34.83 -6.29 -21.30
C GLU A 98 -36.14 -5.49 -21.47
N ASP A 99 -36.58 -5.32 -22.72
CA ASP A 99 -37.84 -4.68 -23.12
C ASP A 99 -39.09 -5.38 -22.53
#